data_AF-A0A958MNS0-F1
#
_entry.id   AF-A0A958MNS0-F1
#
_cell.length_a   1.000
_cell.length_b   1.000
_cell.length_c   1.000
_cell.angle_alpha   90.00
_cell.angle_beta   90.00
_cell.angle_gamma   90.00
#
_symmetry.space_group_name_H-M   'P 1'
#
loop_
_entity.id
_entity.type
_entity.pdbx_description
1 polymer ?
#
loop_
_entity_poly.entity_id
_entity_poly.type
_entity_poly.pdbx_seq_one_letter_code
_entity_poly.pdbx_strand_id
1 'polypeptide(L)' 'HVWCLNDDEFHLEAHLDLKENISIDEFDTLLHDIEVLLHDKFEINHVTIQPEFNKLDSKDVIVQD' A
#
# COMPACT_ATOMS: atom_id res chain seq x y z
N HIS A 1 -6.20 2.43 3.84
CA HIS A 1 -6.40 3.05 5.15
C HIS A 1 -5.20 3.89 5.52
N VAL A 2 -5.42 5.04 6.17
CA VAL A 2 -4.33 5.89 6.67
C VAL A 2 -4.65 6.28 8.10
N TRP A 3 -3.65 6.25 8.98
CA TRP A 3 -3.76 6.66 10.36
C TRP A 3 -2.62 7.60 10.71
N CYS A 4 -2.95 8.69 11.40
CA CYS A 4 -1.99 9.56 12.06
C CYS A 4 -1.97 9.12 13.53
N LEU A 5 -0.86 8.54 13.97
CA LEU A 5 -0.73 8.14 15.37
C LEU A 5 -0.37 9.35 16.22
N ASN A 6 0.56 10.18 15.75
CA ASN A 6 1.04 11.42 16.36
C ASN A 6 1.46 12.42 15.26
N ASP A 7 1.89 13.63 15.64
CA ASP A 7 2.31 14.68 14.69
C ASP A 7 3.42 14.23 13.71
N ASP A 8 4.28 13.30 14.12
CA ASP A 8 5.42 12.80 13.32
C ASP A 8 5.24 11.36 12.82
N GLU A 9 4.11 10.69 13.09
CA GLU A 9 3.96 9.27 12.77
C GLU A 9 2.68 8.97 11.98
N PHE A 10 2.87 8.68 10.69
CA PHE A 10 1.80 8.33 9.77
C PHE A 10 1.96 6.89 9.26
N HIS A 11 0.87 6.14 9.35
CA HIS A 11 0.77 4.74 8.92
C HIS A 11 -0.17 4.65 7.73
N LEU A 12 0.27 4.01 6.65
CA LEU A 12 -0.54 3.71 5.49
C LEU A 12 -0.67 2.19 5.34
N GLU A 13 -1.90 1.71 5.18
CA GLU A 13 -2.18 0.34 4.76
C GLU A 13 -2.96 0.36 3.45
N ALA A 14 -2.50 -0.37 2.45
CA ALA A 14 -3.15 -0.41 1.14
C ALA A 14 -3.09 -1.80 0.52
N HIS A 15 -4.00 -2.06 -0.41
CA HIS A 15 -3.98 -3.26 -1.23
C HIS A 15 -3.49 -2.87 -2.62
N LEU A 16 -2.56 -3.64 -3.17
CA LEU A 16 -2.02 -3.42 -4.50
C LEU A 16 -2.46 -4.53 -5.45
N ASP A 17 -3.42 -4.20 -6.30
CA ASP A 17 -3.85 -5.06 -7.41
C ASP A 17 -2.76 -5.10 -8.50
N LEU A 18 -2.07 -6.23 -8.58
CA LEU A 18 -1.05 -6.50 -9.57
C LEU A 18 -1.69 -7.02 -10.86
N LYS A 19 -1.27 -6.45 -12.00
CA LYS A 19 -1.74 -6.88 -13.33
C LYS A 19 -1.13 -8.21 -13.77
N GLU A 20 0.04 -8.52 -13.24
CA GLU A 20 0.84 -9.68 -13.60
C GLU A 20 1.26 -10.41 -12.33
N ASN A 21 1.45 -11.72 -12.43
CA ASN A 21 1.97 -12.51 -11.33
C ASN A 21 3.47 -12.24 -11.21
N ILE A 22 3.85 -11.38 -10.28
CA ILE A 22 5.24 -11.06 -10.00
C ILE A 22 5.76 -11.94 -8.85
N SER A 23 7.07 -12.12 -8.83
CA SER A 23 7.75 -12.83 -7.75
C SER A 23 7.78 -11.99 -6.47
N ILE A 24 7.97 -12.63 -5.31
CA ILE A 24 8.13 -11.90 -4.03
C ILE A 24 9.30 -10.91 -4.10
N ASP A 25 10.41 -11.30 -4.72
CA ASP A 25 11.61 -10.45 -4.90
C ASP A 25 11.33 -9.18 -5.73
N GLU A 26 10.52 -9.32 -6.79
CA GLU A 26 10.08 -8.18 -7.60
C GLU A 26 9.12 -7.28 -6.82
N PHE A 27 8.24 -7.88 -6.02
CA PHE A 27 7.34 -7.13 -5.16
C PHE A 27 8.08 -6.38 -4.06
N ASP A 28 9.12 -6.96 -3.44
CA ASP A 28 9.93 -6.29 -2.41
C ASP A 28 10.64 -5.06 -2.99
N THR A 29 11.14 -5.15 -4.23
CA THR A 29 11.74 -4.01 -4.93
C THR A 29 10.69 -2.91 -5.17
N LEU A 30 9.51 -3.29 -5.65
CA LEU A 30 8.40 -2.36 -5.87
C LEU A 30 7.91 -1.73 -4.55
N LEU A 31 7.81 -2.52 -3.49
CA LEU A 31 7.41 -2.06 -2.15
C LEU A 31 8.38 -1.01 -1.65
N HIS A 32 9.69 -1.25 -1.77
CA HIS A 32 10.72 -0.29 -1.38
C HIS A 32 10.59 1.04 -2.14
N ASP A 33 10.38 1.00 -3.45
CA ASP A 33 10.18 2.21 -4.26
C ASP A 33 8.92 3.00 -3.81
N ILE A 34 7.86 2.29 -3.45
CA ILE A 34 6.62 2.90 -2.94
C ILE A 34 6.85 3.52 -1.56
N GLU A 35 7.53 2.81 -0.65
CA GLU A 35 7.89 3.31 0.68
C GLU A 35 8.70 4.61 0.59
N VAL A 36 9.75 4.62 -0.24
CA VAL A 36 10.60 5.81 -0.44
C VAL A 36 9.78 6.98 -0.98
N LEU A 37 8.92 6.74 -1.98
CA LEU A 37 8.07 7.79 -2.55
C LEU A 37 7.09 8.36 -1.52
N LEU A 38 6.48 7.49 -0.71
CA LEU A 38 5.48 7.88 0.29
C LEU A 38 6.12 8.63 1.45
N HIS A 39 7.30 8.20 1.88
CA HIS A 39 8.09 8.90 2.88
C HIS A 39 8.53 10.28 2.36
N ASP A 40 9.15 10.35 1.19
CA ASP A 40 9.74 11.61 0.68
C ASP A 40 8.70 12.67 0.31
N LYS A 41 7.50 12.26 -0.12
CA LYS A 41 6.45 13.20 -0.53
C LYS A 41 5.40 13.50 0.53
N PHE A 42 5.17 12.57 1.45
CA PHE A 42 4.04 12.63 2.37
C PHE A 42 4.42 12.34 3.83
N GLU A 43 5.71 12.14 4.13
CA GLU A 43 6.23 11.88 5.48
C GLU A 43 5.56 10.67 6.15
N ILE A 44 5.15 9.69 5.33
CA ILE A 44 4.57 8.43 5.81
C ILE A 44 5.71 7.52 6.27
N ASN A 45 5.70 7.21 7.57
CA ASN A 45 6.79 6.53 8.25
C ASN A 45 6.64 5.01 8.26
N HIS A 46 5.41 4.52 8.13
CA HIS A 46 5.12 3.10 8.08
C HIS A 46 4.11 2.79 6.98
N VAL A 47 4.46 1.86 6.10
CA VAL A 47 3.62 1.47 4.96
C VAL A 47 3.47 -0.04 4.95
N THR A 48 2.22 -0.50 4.89
CA THR A 48 1.88 -1.91 4.73
C THR A 48 1.12 -2.08 3.43
N ILE A 49 1.70 -2.76 2.44
CA ILE A 49 1.03 -3.02 1.17
C ILE A 49 0.81 -4.52 1.02
N GLN A 50 -0.44 -4.91 0.86
CA GLN A 50 -0.80 -6.29 0.53
C GLN A 50 -0.85 -6.46 -0.99
N PRO A 51 0.03 -7.28 -1.60
CA PRO A 51 -0.06 -7.60 -3.01
C PRO A 51 -1.26 -8.51 -3.25
N GLU A 52 -2.07 -8.16 -4.24
CA GLU A 52 -3.21 -8.96 -4.70
C GLU A 52 -3.02 -9.24 -6.18
N PHE A 53 -3.07 -10.51 -6.59
CA PHE A 53 -3.01 -10.89 -7.99
C PHE A 53 -4.21 -11.76 -8.33
N ASN A 54 -4.95 -11.37 -9.38
CA ASN A 54 -6.12 -12.10 -9.87
C ASN A 54 -7.15 -12.42 -8.77
N LYS A 55 -7.24 -11.54 -7.76
CA LYS A 55 -8.20 -11.68 -6.68
C LYS A 55 -9.57 -11.31 -7.24
N LEU A 56 -10.49 -12.28 -7.25
CA LEU A 56 -11.91 -12.07 -7.53
C LEU A 56 -12.54 -11.38 -6.32
N ASP A 57 -12.11 -10.15 -6.05
CA ASP A 57 -12.75 -9.29 -5.07
C ASP A 57 -13.87 -8.52 -5.80
N SER A 58 -15.06 -8.48 -5.19
CA SER A 58 -16.13 -7.62 -5.69
C SER A 58 -15.59 -6.20 -5.53
N LYS A 59 -15.25 -5.51 -6.64
CA LYS A 59 -14.83 -4.10 -6.64
C LYS A 59 -16.01 -3.17 -6.34
N ASP A 60 -16.88 -3.57 -5.43
CA ASP A 60 -17.85 -2.70 -4.81
C ASP A 60 -17.05 -1.75 -3.92
N VAL A 61 -16.97 -0.49 -4.36
CA VAL A 61 -16.48 0.60 -3.53
C VAL A 61 -17.35 0.61 -2.28
N ILE A 62 -16.84 0.12 -1.15
CA ILE A 62 -17.52 0.26 0.13
C ILE A 62 -17.37 1.73 0.52
N VAL A 63 -18.31 2.57 0.07
CA VAL A 63 -18.57 3.86 0.68
C VAL A 63 -19.14 3.58 2.07
N GLN A 64 -18.40 3.95 3.12
CA GLN A 64 -18.96 4.14 4.45
C GLN A 64 -19.07 5.65 4.69
N ASP A 65 -20.31 6.09 4.92
CA ASP A 65 -20.71 7.43 5.39
C ASP A 65 -20.14 7.74 6.77
#